data_AF-A0A846PCR2-F1
#
_entry.id   AF-A0A846PCR2-F1
#
_cell.length_a   1.000
_cell.length_b   1.000
_cell.length_c   1.000
_cell.angle_alpha   90.00
_cell.angle_beta   90.00
_cell.angle_gamma   90.00
#
_symmetry.space_group_name_H-M   'P 1'
#
loop_
_entity.id
_entity.type
_entity.pdbx_description
1 polymer ?
#
loop_
_entity_poly.entity_id
_entity_poly.type
_entity_poly.pdbx_seq_one_letter_code
_entity_poly.pdbx_strand_id
1 'polypeptide(L)'
;MQTLSLLAVALLLSTNVCLFGTFEIYVPNRAEFDSTYREMLPLLLGFCLGLSAFIVIVGWLLPRRPRSVYRAILLALGMLLWIQGSFLKWGYGEFDGRGVAWAKFTWQGWVDAAIWVAFLILAIRFHRRLSRHALFVALAFIVIQSGFMVTRAVIQRDGIAPEESAKEKDAAVPQELCQLSKSLNVFHIIMDAFQTDVFLELVEEEGLMEDLDGFVIYKDNMSVGGRTVLCIPAIFSGKLFDGTQTESEYFRDAMNNSFHNVLFRNNYIVNLMPHITMQITRYTNHFSVRSTYATPRRTRIWRTTSFLIDVSMFRQVPHFAKRFIYNDENWRLSSLASDPPSHASFHQKAFFSDYISRLEAVHSEPAYHFVHLMPPHPPFVTTADGKYAGRALPNTRDNYKNEAR
;
A
#
# COMPACT_ATOMS: atom_id res chain seq x y z
N MET A 1 27.22 -26.29 -19.31
CA MET A 1 27.02 -26.21 -17.84
C MET A 1 27.27 -24.81 -17.24
N GLN A 2 28.36 -24.10 -17.56
CA GLN A 2 28.65 -22.79 -16.92
C GLN A 2 27.58 -21.72 -17.21
N THR A 3 27.11 -21.60 -18.45
CA THR A 3 26.02 -20.68 -18.82
C THR A 3 24.71 -21.03 -18.13
N LEU A 4 24.34 -22.31 -18.10
CA LEU A 4 23.15 -22.79 -17.38
C LEU A 4 23.22 -22.48 -15.88
N SER A 5 24.39 -22.67 -15.25
CA SER A 5 24.55 -22.33 -13.84
C SER A 5 24.44 -20.82 -13.58
N LEU A 6 24.90 -19.98 -14.51
CA LEU A 6 24.79 -18.53 -14.41
C LEU A 6 23.32 -18.09 -14.55
N LEU A 7 22.61 -18.66 -15.52
CA LEU A 7 21.18 -18.43 -15.70
C LEU A 7 20.39 -18.84 -14.44
N ALA A 8 20.70 -20.01 -13.86
CA ALA A 8 19.99 -20.50 -12.68
C ALA A 8 20.19 -19.59 -11.45
N VAL A 9 21.41 -19.10 -11.19
CA VAL A 9 21.64 -18.17 -10.05
C VAL A 9 21.05 -16.78 -10.31
N ALA A 10 21.04 -16.33 -11.56
CA ALA A 10 20.39 -15.08 -11.95
C ALA A 10 18.86 -15.16 -11.76
N LEU A 11 18.27 -16.29 -12.17
CA LEU A 11 16.85 -16.58 -11.95
C LEU A 11 16.54 -16.69 -10.46
N LEU A 12 17.35 -17.36 -9.65
CA LEU A 12 17.12 -17.44 -8.19
C LEU A 12 17.03 -16.04 -7.58
N LEU A 13 17.99 -15.16 -7.88
CA LEU A 13 18.00 -13.79 -7.36
C LEU A 13 16.78 -13.01 -7.85
N SER A 14 16.50 -13.06 -9.14
CA SER A 14 15.42 -12.26 -9.75
C SER A 14 14.03 -12.75 -9.34
N THR A 15 13.83 -14.06 -9.23
CA THR A 15 12.55 -14.64 -8.78
C THR A 15 12.30 -14.36 -7.30
N ASN A 16 13.33 -14.34 -6.44
CA ASN A 16 13.18 -13.91 -5.04
C ASN A 16 12.63 -12.48 -4.97
N VAL A 17 13.20 -11.54 -5.72
CA VAL A 17 12.80 -10.13 -5.68
C VAL A 17 11.45 -9.90 -6.36
N CYS A 18 11.26 -10.43 -7.57
CA CYS A 18 10.13 -10.06 -8.43
C CYS A 18 8.92 -10.99 -8.30
N LEU A 19 9.06 -12.23 -7.80
CA LEU A 19 7.96 -13.20 -7.75
C LEU A 19 7.70 -13.74 -6.35
N PHE A 20 8.68 -14.37 -5.71
CA PHE A 20 8.46 -15.01 -4.42
C PHE A 20 8.23 -13.99 -3.31
N GLY A 21 9.07 -12.94 -3.23
CA GLY A 21 8.91 -11.87 -2.25
C GLY A 21 7.64 -11.06 -2.45
N THR A 22 7.33 -10.69 -3.69
CA THR A 22 6.10 -9.95 -4.04
C THR A 22 4.86 -10.77 -3.71
N PHE A 23 4.84 -12.07 -4.04
CA PHE A 23 3.73 -12.96 -3.68
C PHE A 23 3.56 -13.11 -2.17
N GLU A 24 4.65 -13.33 -1.43
CA GLU A 24 4.61 -13.46 0.02
C GLU A 24 4.06 -12.22 0.73
N ILE A 25 4.31 -11.03 0.18
CA ILE A 25 3.81 -9.75 0.69
C ILE A 25 2.36 -9.51 0.25
N TYR A 26 2.06 -9.72 -1.04
CA TYR A 26 0.75 -9.41 -1.61
C TYR A 26 -0.37 -10.24 -0.99
N VAL A 27 -0.18 -11.55 -0.91
CA VAL A 27 -1.22 -12.50 -0.51
C VAL A 27 -1.87 -12.18 0.85
N PRO A 28 -1.11 -11.95 1.94
CA PRO A 28 -1.70 -11.56 3.22
C PRO A 28 -2.21 -10.11 3.26
N ASN A 29 -1.75 -9.22 2.36
CA ASN A 29 -2.09 -7.79 2.36
C ASN A 29 -2.93 -7.39 1.14
N ARG A 30 -3.70 -8.32 0.56
CA ARG A 30 -4.39 -8.10 -0.73
C ARG A 30 -5.33 -6.90 -0.74
N ALA A 31 -5.91 -6.56 0.40
CA ALA A 31 -6.84 -5.44 0.55
C ALA A 31 -6.14 -4.07 0.41
N GLU A 32 -4.82 -4.02 0.60
CA GLU A 32 -4.01 -2.80 0.49
C GLU A 32 -3.61 -2.48 -0.96
N PHE A 33 -3.95 -3.33 -1.93
CA PHE A 33 -3.50 -3.20 -3.32
C PHE A 33 -4.67 -2.99 -4.29
N ASP A 34 -4.58 -1.93 -5.07
CA ASP A 34 -5.57 -1.56 -6.10
C ASP A 34 -5.50 -2.41 -7.39
N SER A 35 -4.63 -3.42 -7.45
CA SER A 35 -4.47 -4.28 -8.64
C SER A 35 -4.29 -5.73 -8.23
N THR A 36 -4.89 -6.64 -9.00
CA THR A 36 -4.78 -8.07 -8.70
C THR A 36 -3.39 -8.59 -9.02
N TYR A 37 -2.92 -9.60 -8.28
CA TYR A 37 -1.63 -10.24 -8.57
C TYR A 37 -1.55 -10.78 -10.02
N ARG A 38 -2.67 -11.24 -10.57
CA ARG A 38 -2.76 -11.72 -11.96
C ARG A 38 -2.52 -10.61 -12.98
N GLU A 39 -3.02 -9.40 -12.73
CA GLU A 39 -2.78 -8.23 -13.58
C GLU A 39 -1.32 -7.77 -13.52
N MET A 40 -0.69 -7.87 -12.35
CA MET A 40 0.72 -7.51 -12.15
C MET A 40 1.69 -8.55 -12.70
N LEU A 41 1.28 -9.82 -12.80
CA LEU A 41 2.16 -10.94 -13.16
C LEU A 41 2.97 -10.73 -14.46
N PRO A 42 2.41 -10.21 -15.57
CA PRO A 42 3.21 -9.96 -16.78
C PRO A 42 4.34 -8.95 -16.55
N LEU A 43 4.09 -7.88 -15.77
CA LEU A 43 5.12 -6.90 -15.43
C LEU A 43 6.16 -7.49 -14.46
N LEU A 44 5.72 -8.23 -13.44
CA LEU A 44 6.62 -8.92 -12.51
C LEU A 44 7.54 -9.90 -13.24
N LEU A 45 7.00 -10.67 -14.20
CA LEU A 45 7.80 -11.53 -15.08
C LEU A 45 8.74 -10.71 -15.97
N GLY A 46 8.28 -9.59 -16.52
CA GLY A 46 9.11 -8.65 -17.28
C GLY A 46 10.32 -8.15 -16.48
N PHE A 47 10.10 -7.67 -15.25
CA PHE A 47 11.17 -7.27 -14.33
C PHE A 47 12.09 -8.44 -13.98
N CYS A 48 11.53 -9.62 -13.70
CA CYS A 48 12.30 -10.82 -13.38
C CYS A 48 13.23 -11.23 -14.54
N LEU A 49 12.71 -11.24 -15.77
CA LEU A 49 13.46 -11.57 -16.98
C LEU A 49 14.49 -10.49 -17.31
N GLY A 50 14.13 -9.21 -17.19
CA GLY A 50 15.03 -8.09 -17.39
C GLY A 50 16.22 -8.11 -16.42
N LEU A 51 15.95 -8.31 -15.13
CA LEU A 51 17.00 -8.44 -14.11
C LEU A 51 17.87 -9.68 -14.34
N SER A 52 17.26 -10.82 -14.67
CA SER A 52 18.00 -12.04 -14.99
C SER A 52 18.90 -11.85 -16.21
N ALA A 53 18.39 -11.21 -17.28
CA ALA A 53 19.15 -10.92 -18.49
C ALA A 53 20.33 -9.98 -18.19
N PHE A 54 20.09 -8.91 -17.42
CA PHE A 54 21.14 -7.98 -17.00
C PHE A 54 22.27 -8.70 -16.24
N ILE A 55 21.93 -9.52 -15.23
CA ILE A 55 22.90 -10.30 -14.46
C ILE A 55 23.68 -11.28 -15.35
N VAL A 56 23.00 -11.97 -16.28
CA VAL A 56 23.66 -12.90 -17.21
C VAL A 56 24.61 -12.17 -18.15
N ILE A 57 24.21 -11.02 -18.72
CA ILE A 57 25.04 -10.20 -19.60
C ILE A 57 26.30 -9.74 -18.87
N VAL A 58 26.17 -9.20 -17.65
CA VAL A 58 27.32 -8.83 -16.81
C VAL A 58 28.25 -10.03 -16.59
N GLY A 59 27.69 -11.21 -16.29
CA GLY A 59 28.46 -12.43 -16.13
C GLY A 59 29.19 -12.91 -17.39
N TRP A 60 28.65 -12.65 -18.57
CA TRP A 60 29.29 -12.97 -19.86
C TRP A 60 30.42 -12.02 -20.21
N LEU A 61 30.27 -10.74 -19.88
CA LEU A 61 31.32 -9.72 -20.07
C LEU A 61 32.55 -9.95 -19.17
N LEU A 62 32.40 -10.69 -18.07
CA LEU A 62 33.51 -11.02 -17.17
C LEU A 62 34.52 -12.03 -17.80
N PRO A 63 35.83 -11.85 -17.55
CA PRO A 63 36.85 -12.84 -17.92
C PRO A 63 36.60 -14.22 -17.29
N ARG A 64 37.14 -15.29 -17.87
CA ARG A 64 36.90 -16.68 -17.38
C ARG A 64 37.29 -16.89 -15.91
N ARG A 65 38.34 -16.22 -15.43
CA ARG A 65 38.86 -16.34 -14.06
C ARG A 65 37.85 -15.89 -12.99
N PRO A 66 37.32 -14.64 -13.01
CA PRO A 66 36.36 -14.16 -12.00
C PRO A 66 34.95 -14.77 -12.10
N ARG A 67 34.55 -15.39 -13.22
CA ARG A 67 33.20 -15.97 -13.39
C ARG A 67 32.79 -16.99 -12.31
N SER A 68 33.75 -17.70 -11.72
CA SER A 68 33.45 -18.62 -10.62
C SER A 68 33.18 -17.88 -9.30
N VAL A 69 33.87 -16.79 -9.03
CA VAL A 69 33.58 -15.93 -7.87
C VAL A 69 32.23 -15.25 -8.06
N TYR A 70 31.98 -14.70 -9.25
CA TYR A 70 30.71 -14.05 -9.58
C TYR A 70 29.49 -14.95 -9.36
N ARG A 71 29.51 -16.18 -9.89
CA ARG A 71 28.41 -17.14 -9.68
C ARG A 71 28.23 -17.53 -8.21
N ALA A 72 29.31 -17.68 -7.46
CA ALA A 72 29.23 -17.99 -6.03
C ALA A 72 28.61 -16.83 -5.24
N ILE A 73 28.98 -15.58 -5.58
CA ILE A 73 28.37 -14.38 -4.99
C ILE A 73 26.89 -14.30 -5.33
N LEU A 74 26.49 -14.50 -6.60
CA LEU A 74 25.08 -14.47 -6.99
C LEU A 74 24.25 -15.54 -6.27
N LEU A 75 24.78 -16.75 -6.15
CA LEU A 75 24.13 -17.82 -5.38
C LEU A 75 23.96 -17.40 -3.91
N ALA A 76 25.02 -16.86 -3.31
CA ALA A 76 25.02 -16.40 -1.93
C ALA A 76 24.03 -15.26 -1.70
N LEU A 77 23.96 -14.29 -2.62
CA LEU A 77 22.98 -13.19 -2.58
C LEU A 77 21.56 -13.73 -2.71
N GLY A 78 21.29 -14.64 -3.65
CA GLY A 78 19.97 -15.27 -3.76
C GLY A 78 19.56 -15.96 -2.46
N MET A 79 20.47 -16.73 -1.84
CA MET A 79 20.21 -17.36 -0.54
C MET A 79 20.02 -16.35 0.59
N LEU A 80 20.84 -15.28 0.64
CA LEU A 80 20.74 -14.24 1.66
C LEU A 80 19.46 -13.43 1.56
N LEU A 81 19.01 -13.08 0.35
CA LEU A 81 17.72 -12.41 0.13
C LEU A 81 16.56 -13.27 0.65
N TRP A 82 16.60 -14.58 0.38
CA TRP A 82 15.62 -15.52 0.91
C TRP A 82 15.70 -15.62 2.45
N ILE A 83 16.89 -15.81 3.01
CA ILE A 83 17.10 -15.90 4.47
C ILE A 83 16.60 -14.62 5.16
N GLN A 84 16.99 -13.45 4.65
CA GLN A 84 16.59 -12.16 5.21
C GLN A 84 15.08 -11.98 5.12
N GLY A 85 14.50 -12.25 3.93
CA GLY A 85 13.08 -12.06 3.68
C GLY A 85 12.18 -13.04 4.43
N SER A 86 12.67 -14.22 4.79
CA SER A 86 11.91 -15.28 5.45
C SER A 86 12.15 -15.38 6.96
N PHE A 87 13.35 -15.08 7.46
CA PHE A 87 13.72 -15.29 8.88
C PHE A 87 14.14 -14.02 9.62
N LEU A 88 14.85 -13.09 8.98
CA LEU A 88 15.34 -11.86 9.62
C LEU A 88 14.37 -10.68 9.43
N LYS A 89 13.10 -10.91 9.80
CA LYS A 89 12.02 -9.93 9.68
C LYS A 89 11.93 -9.08 10.94
N TRP A 90 12.65 -7.97 10.96
CA TRP A 90 12.51 -6.97 12.04
C TRP A 90 11.20 -6.19 11.86
N GLY A 91 10.50 -5.91 12.96
CA GLY A 91 9.24 -5.17 12.96
C GLY A 91 9.46 -3.67 12.83
N TYR A 92 9.65 -3.18 11.60
CA TYR A 92 9.88 -1.76 11.29
C TYR A 92 8.66 -0.85 11.52
N GLY A 93 7.52 -1.40 11.93
CA GLY A 93 6.24 -0.71 12.03
C GLY A 93 5.39 -0.88 10.77
N GLU A 94 4.24 -0.21 10.78
CA GLU A 94 3.36 -0.07 9.62
C GLU A 94 3.92 1.00 8.68
N PHE A 95 3.73 0.83 7.37
CA PHE A 95 4.10 1.87 6.39
C PHE A 95 2.93 2.85 6.23
N ASP A 96 2.64 3.58 7.31
CA ASP A 96 1.53 4.53 7.43
C ASP A 96 1.95 5.98 7.05
N GLY A 97 3.13 6.14 6.44
CA GLY A 97 3.66 7.44 6.03
C GLY A 97 4.35 8.24 7.12
N ARG A 98 4.36 7.80 8.38
CA ARG A 98 4.98 8.55 9.49
C ARG A 98 6.50 8.47 9.54
N GLY A 99 7.12 7.62 8.71
CA GLY A 99 8.56 7.41 8.75
C GLY A 99 8.98 6.18 9.56
N VAL A 100 10.08 5.53 9.15
CA VAL A 100 10.72 4.48 9.97
C VAL A 100 11.61 5.10 11.05
N ALA A 101 11.44 4.68 12.31
CA ALA A 101 12.29 5.08 13.43
C ALA A 101 13.65 4.34 13.43
N TRP A 102 14.50 4.62 12.43
CA TRP A 102 15.76 3.92 12.15
C TRP A 102 16.67 3.71 13.36
N ALA A 103 16.76 4.69 14.27
CA ALA A 103 17.61 4.64 15.45
C ALA A 103 17.28 3.43 16.38
N LYS A 104 16.02 2.99 16.42
CA LYS A 104 15.57 1.83 17.21
C LYS A 104 16.09 0.48 16.69
N PHE A 105 16.59 0.45 15.46
CA PHE A 105 16.94 -0.79 14.75
C PHE A 105 18.45 -0.94 14.48
N THR A 106 19.28 -0.11 15.13
CA THR A 106 20.73 -0.06 14.87
C THR A 106 21.45 -1.35 15.18
N TRP A 107 21.15 -2.02 16.30
CA TRP A 107 21.80 -3.27 16.68
C TRP A 107 21.37 -4.43 15.76
N GLN A 108 20.09 -4.48 15.37
CA GLN A 108 19.58 -5.43 14.37
C GLN A 108 20.31 -5.25 13.05
N GLY A 109 20.64 -4.01 12.70
CA GLY A 109 21.43 -3.73 11.51
C GLY A 109 22.85 -4.27 11.54
N TRP A 110 23.52 -4.24 12.70
CA TRP A 110 24.82 -4.87 12.86
C TRP A 110 24.75 -6.40 12.79
N VAL A 111 23.66 -7.01 13.31
CA VAL A 111 23.42 -8.45 13.16
C VAL A 111 23.22 -8.83 11.69
N ASP A 112 22.35 -8.12 10.97
CA ASP A 112 22.14 -8.31 9.53
C ASP A 112 23.48 -8.18 8.78
N ALA A 113 24.24 -7.11 9.04
CA ALA A 113 25.53 -6.86 8.40
C ALA A 113 26.55 -7.98 8.67
N ALA A 114 26.64 -8.46 9.91
CA ALA A 114 27.55 -9.55 10.28
C ALA A 114 27.20 -10.84 9.53
N ILE A 115 25.91 -11.20 9.45
CA ILE A 115 25.44 -12.39 8.72
C ILE A 115 25.77 -12.25 7.23
N TRP A 116 25.44 -11.12 6.61
CA TRP A 116 25.70 -10.87 5.19
C TRP A 116 27.19 -10.92 4.87
N VAL A 117 28.03 -10.23 5.64
CA VAL A 117 29.48 -10.21 5.44
C VAL A 117 30.08 -11.60 5.63
N ALA A 118 29.73 -12.31 6.70
CA ALA A 118 30.23 -13.67 6.94
C ALA A 118 29.86 -14.62 5.79
N PHE A 119 28.61 -14.58 5.34
CA PHE A 119 28.11 -15.46 4.28
C PHE A 119 28.78 -15.14 2.93
N LEU A 120 29.00 -13.87 2.61
CA LEU A 120 29.72 -13.45 1.40
C LEU A 120 31.21 -13.82 1.45
N ILE A 121 31.89 -13.66 2.59
CA ILE A 121 33.28 -14.10 2.78
C ILE A 121 33.39 -15.61 2.55
N LEU A 122 32.48 -16.40 3.13
CA LEU A 122 32.43 -17.85 2.92
C LEU A 122 32.19 -18.20 1.45
N ALA A 123 31.28 -17.48 0.78
CA ALA A 123 31.00 -17.68 -0.64
C ALA A 123 32.25 -17.42 -1.52
N ILE A 124 33.01 -16.36 -1.23
CA ILE A 124 34.26 -16.04 -1.92
C ILE A 124 35.33 -17.10 -1.60
N ARG A 125 35.50 -17.46 -0.33
CA ARG A 125 36.49 -18.44 0.13
C ARG A 125 36.27 -19.84 -0.46
N PHE A 126 35.01 -20.23 -0.66
CA PHE A 126 34.61 -21.53 -1.19
C PHE A 126 34.03 -21.47 -2.60
N HIS A 127 34.28 -20.39 -3.35
CA HIS A 127 33.64 -20.12 -4.64
C HIS A 127 33.74 -21.26 -5.66
N ARG A 128 34.83 -22.02 -5.67
CA ARG A 128 35.02 -23.17 -6.57
C ARG A 128 34.03 -24.31 -6.27
N ARG A 129 33.79 -24.59 -4.98
CA ARG A 129 32.85 -25.64 -4.54
C ARG A 129 31.42 -25.19 -4.77
N LEU A 130 31.07 -23.96 -4.38
CA LEU A 130 29.73 -23.40 -4.60
C LEU A 130 29.40 -23.31 -6.10
N SER A 131 30.31 -22.77 -6.91
CA SER A 131 30.11 -22.68 -8.38
C SER A 131 29.89 -24.02 -9.07
N ARG A 132 30.47 -25.10 -8.55
CA ARG A 132 30.30 -26.45 -9.10
C ARG A 132 28.86 -26.94 -8.92
N HIS A 133 28.25 -26.63 -7.78
CA HIS A 133 26.90 -27.09 -7.42
C HIS A 133 25.82 -26.01 -7.62
N ALA A 134 26.20 -24.80 -8.04
CA ALA A 134 25.33 -23.64 -8.14
C ALA A 134 24.06 -23.89 -8.96
N LEU A 135 24.17 -24.64 -10.06
CA LEU A 135 23.00 -25.01 -10.87
C LEU A 135 21.98 -25.81 -10.04
N PHE A 136 22.43 -26.88 -9.38
CA PHE A 136 21.56 -27.77 -8.61
C PHE A 136 20.97 -27.04 -7.40
N VAL A 137 21.80 -26.31 -6.65
CA VAL A 137 21.34 -25.56 -5.47
C VAL A 137 20.32 -24.50 -5.88
N ALA A 138 20.62 -23.68 -6.90
CA ALA A 138 19.67 -22.65 -7.34
C ALA A 138 18.34 -23.23 -7.80
N LEU A 139 18.36 -24.30 -8.60
CA LEU A 139 17.13 -24.96 -9.06
C LEU A 139 16.36 -25.59 -7.90
N ALA A 140 17.02 -26.24 -6.94
CA ALA A 140 16.37 -26.81 -5.77
C ALA A 140 15.62 -25.72 -4.97
N PHE A 141 16.26 -24.58 -4.73
CA PHE A 141 15.63 -23.44 -4.05
C PHE A 141 14.46 -22.85 -4.84
N ILE A 142 14.60 -22.69 -6.16
CA ILE A 142 13.51 -22.20 -7.01
C ILE A 142 12.33 -23.17 -6.93
N VAL A 143 12.56 -24.48 -7.05
CA VAL A 143 11.51 -25.51 -6.99
C VAL A 143 10.81 -25.51 -5.63
N ILE A 144 11.55 -25.46 -4.52
CA ILE A 144 10.99 -25.41 -3.16
C ILE A 144 10.11 -24.17 -2.98
N GLN A 145 10.60 -22.98 -3.37
CA GLN A 145 9.83 -21.74 -3.25
C GLN A 145 8.63 -21.70 -4.20
N SER A 146 8.75 -22.27 -5.39
CA SER A 146 7.65 -22.41 -6.34
C SER A 146 6.57 -23.34 -5.78
N GLY A 147 6.96 -24.46 -5.19
CA GLY A 147 6.05 -25.37 -4.50
C GLY A 147 5.29 -24.66 -3.38
N PHE A 148 6.00 -23.92 -2.52
CA PHE A 148 5.37 -23.13 -1.45
C PHE A 148 4.39 -22.07 -1.98
N MET A 149 4.79 -21.33 -3.01
CA MET A 149 3.95 -20.34 -3.68
C MET A 149 2.67 -20.98 -4.26
N VAL A 150 2.79 -22.10 -4.97
CA VAL A 150 1.65 -22.83 -5.55
C VAL A 150 0.75 -23.37 -4.46
N THR A 151 1.29 -24.01 -3.42
CA THR A 151 0.50 -24.52 -2.30
C THR A 151 -0.29 -23.39 -1.62
N ARG A 152 0.34 -22.23 -1.37
CA ARG A 152 -0.36 -21.06 -0.82
C ARG A 152 -1.43 -20.51 -1.76
N ALA A 153 -1.15 -20.43 -3.06
CA ALA A 153 -2.12 -20.01 -4.06
C ALA A 153 -3.34 -20.95 -4.13
N VAL A 154 -3.13 -22.26 -3.92
CA VAL A 154 -4.22 -23.25 -3.91
C VAL A 154 -5.01 -23.20 -2.61
N ILE A 155 -4.35 -23.16 -1.44
CA ILE A 155 -5.01 -23.09 -0.13
C ILE A 155 -5.87 -21.83 -0.03
N GLN A 156 -5.39 -20.73 -0.58
CA GLN A 156 -6.10 -19.46 -0.52
C GLN A 156 -7.00 -19.22 -1.73
N ARG A 157 -7.23 -20.23 -2.59
CA ARG A 157 -8.00 -20.11 -3.83
C ARG A 157 -9.40 -19.55 -3.61
N ASP A 158 -10.07 -19.93 -2.52
CA ASP A 158 -11.41 -19.45 -2.17
C ASP A 158 -11.42 -18.00 -1.62
N GLY A 159 -10.26 -17.50 -1.17
CA GLY A 159 -10.01 -16.09 -0.85
C GLY A 159 -9.23 -15.31 -1.93
N ILE A 160 -8.89 -15.97 -3.04
CA ILE A 160 -8.28 -15.45 -4.28
C ILE A 160 -9.35 -15.35 -5.38
N ALA A 161 -10.58 -15.78 -5.12
CA ALA A 161 -11.72 -15.31 -5.89
C ALA A 161 -11.64 -13.77 -5.89
N PRO A 162 -11.74 -13.11 -7.05
CA PRO A 162 -11.83 -11.68 -7.04
C PRO A 162 -13.09 -11.37 -6.23
N GLU A 163 -12.94 -10.80 -5.02
CA GLU A 163 -13.85 -9.72 -4.64
C GLU A 163 -13.89 -8.89 -5.88
N GLU A 164 -15.04 -8.91 -6.58
CA GLU A 164 -15.17 -8.38 -7.92
C GLU A 164 -14.35 -7.12 -7.97
N SER A 165 -13.17 -7.19 -8.60
CA SER A 165 -12.55 -6.04 -9.20
C SER A 165 -13.56 -5.77 -10.29
N ALA A 166 -14.64 -5.09 -9.88
CA ALA A 166 -15.82 -4.94 -10.66
C ALA A 166 -15.35 -4.35 -11.97
N LYS A 167 -16.20 -4.42 -12.96
CA LYS A 167 -15.98 -3.75 -14.24
C LYS A 167 -15.98 -2.21 -14.07
N GLU A 168 -15.49 -1.69 -12.95
CA GLU A 168 -15.09 -0.32 -12.74
C GLU A 168 -13.91 -0.07 -13.68
N LYS A 169 -14.29 0.42 -14.86
CA LYS A 169 -13.45 1.24 -15.71
C LYS A 169 -12.74 2.28 -14.84
N ASP A 170 -11.72 2.92 -15.39
CA ASP A 170 -10.97 4.03 -14.79
C ASP A 170 -11.87 5.26 -14.48
N ALA A 171 -12.92 5.07 -13.67
CA ALA A 171 -14.20 5.72 -13.82
C ALA A 171 -14.34 6.88 -12.85
N ALA A 172 -14.90 7.96 -13.39
CA ALA A 172 -15.52 9.03 -12.65
C ALA A 172 -16.53 8.47 -11.62
N VAL A 173 -16.87 9.27 -10.60
CA VAL A 173 -17.84 8.84 -9.57
C VAL A 173 -19.14 8.34 -10.24
N PRO A 174 -19.70 7.18 -9.87
CA PRO A 174 -20.99 6.75 -10.41
C PRO A 174 -22.06 7.85 -10.27
N GLN A 175 -22.83 8.12 -11.32
CA GLN A 175 -23.78 9.25 -11.32
C GLN A 175 -24.83 9.10 -10.21
N GLU A 176 -25.19 7.87 -9.86
CA GLU A 176 -26.14 7.52 -8.81
C GLU A 176 -25.71 8.03 -7.43
N LEU A 177 -24.40 8.13 -7.17
CA LEU A 177 -23.87 8.67 -5.92
C LEU A 177 -23.95 10.19 -5.86
N CYS A 178 -23.96 10.85 -7.01
CA CYS A 178 -24.04 12.31 -7.14
C CYS A 178 -25.50 12.83 -7.10
N GLN A 179 -26.49 11.94 -7.05
CA GLN A 179 -27.90 12.31 -7.01
C GLN A 179 -28.32 12.68 -5.59
N LEU A 180 -28.77 13.91 -5.42
CA LEU A 180 -29.30 14.48 -4.19
C LEU A 180 -30.82 14.32 -4.11
N SER A 181 -31.32 14.32 -2.88
CA SER A 181 -32.73 14.53 -2.57
C SER A 181 -33.14 15.98 -2.81
N LYS A 182 -34.38 16.18 -3.25
CA LYS A 182 -35.04 17.49 -3.27
C LYS A 182 -35.64 17.87 -1.92
N SER A 183 -35.74 16.93 -0.97
CA SER A 183 -36.34 17.15 0.35
C SER A 183 -35.29 17.31 1.45
N LEU A 184 -34.45 16.29 1.68
CA LEU A 184 -33.48 16.25 2.76
C LEU A 184 -32.21 15.52 2.32
N ASN A 185 -31.05 16.18 2.50
CA ASN A 185 -29.74 15.58 2.31
C ASN A 185 -28.95 15.69 3.61
N VAL A 186 -28.38 14.57 4.05
CA VAL A 186 -27.46 14.51 5.18
C VAL A 186 -26.08 14.11 4.65
N PHE A 187 -25.11 15.01 4.74
CA PHE A 187 -23.72 14.73 4.40
C PHE A 187 -22.95 14.44 5.68
N HIS A 188 -22.28 13.29 5.72
CA HIS A 188 -21.37 12.92 6.78
C HIS A 188 -19.99 12.72 6.18
N ILE A 189 -19.14 13.72 6.36
CA ILE A 189 -17.79 13.76 5.80
C ILE A 189 -16.80 13.48 6.93
N ILE A 190 -15.96 12.46 6.76
CA ILE A 190 -14.86 12.14 7.66
C ILE A 190 -13.55 12.41 6.92
N MET A 191 -12.66 13.16 7.56
CA MET A 191 -11.29 13.39 7.11
C MET A 191 -10.34 12.67 8.06
N ASP A 192 -9.48 11.80 7.53
CA ASP A 192 -8.57 11.01 8.35
C ASP A 192 -7.49 11.90 8.97
N ALA A 193 -7.20 11.65 10.25
CA ALA A 193 -6.26 12.40 11.07
C ALA A 193 -6.43 13.94 11.11
N PHE A 194 -7.60 14.51 10.74
CA PHE A 194 -7.81 15.97 10.78
C PHE A 194 -8.06 16.49 12.21
N GLN A 195 -7.19 17.38 12.69
CA GLN A 195 -7.23 17.91 14.05
C GLN A 195 -7.99 19.24 14.11
N THR A 196 -8.80 19.40 15.15
CA THR A 196 -9.65 20.57 15.36
C THR A 196 -8.85 21.88 15.49
N ASP A 197 -7.66 21.86 16.09
CA ASP A 197 -6.81 23.05 16.24
C ASP A 197 -6.30 23.56 14.88
N VAL A 198 -5.89 22.64 14.00
CA VAL A 198 -5.44 23.00 12.64
C VAL A 198 -6.60 23.43 11.75
N PHE A 199 -7.78 22.81 11.86
CA PHE A 199 -8.97 23.29 11.18
C PHE A 199 -9.28 24.75 11.54
N LEU A 200 -9.28 25.08 12.84
CA LEU A 200 -9.57 26.43 13.32
C LEU A 200 -8.55 27.47 12.81
N GLU A 201 -7.26 27.11 12.80
CA GLU A 201 -6.21 27.95 12.26
C GLU A 201 -6.39 28.20 10.76
N LEU A 202 -6.72 27.17 9.98
CA LEU A 202 -6.97 27.31 8.54
C LEU A 202 -8.20 28.16 8.24
N VAL A 203 -9.27 28.03 9.02
CA VAL A 203 -10.47 28.87 8.85
C VAL A 203 -10.15 30.35 9.05
N GLU A 204 -9.28 30.67 10.01
CA GLU A 204 -8.82 32.05 10.25
C GLU A 204 -7.85 32.53 9.16
N GLU A 205 -6.84 31.74 8.81
CA GLU A 205 -5.81 32.09 7.81
C GLU A 205 -6.39 32.28 6.39
N GLU A 206 -7.31 31.40 5.99
CA GLU A 206 -7.90 31.38 4.65
C GLU A 206 -9.18 32.23 4.56
N GLY A 207 -9.62 32.85 5.67
CA GLY A 207 -10.80 33.73 5.69
C GLY A 207 -12.14 33.01 5.47
N LEU A 208 -12.26 31.74 5.85
CA LEU A 208 -13.42 30.89 5.59
C LEU A 208 -14.59 31.08 6.58
N MET A 209 -14.47 32.03 7.51
CA MET A 209 -15.49 32.25 8.56
C MET A 209 -16.86 32.62 7.97
N GLU A 210 -16.90 33.41 6.90
CA GLU A 210 -18.15 33.80 6.24
C GLU A 210 -18.78 32.62 5.46
N ASP A 211 -17.96 31.78 4.84
CA ASP A 211 -18.41 30.57 4.12
C ASP A 211 -18.98 29.50 5.06
N LEU A 212 -18.65 29.58 6.36
CA LEU A 212 -19.08 28.66 7.41
C LEU A 212 -20.19 29.25 8.29
N ASP A 213 -20.99 30.20 7.78
CA ASP A 213 -22.16 30.70 8.51
C ASP A 213 -23.10 29.55 8.92
N GLY A 214 -23.54 29.56 10.17
CA GLY A 214 -24.33 28.47 10.77
C GLY A 214 -23.55 27.19 11.13
N PHE A 215 -22.23 27.13 10.93
CA PHE A 215 -21.42 26.00 11.34
C PHE A 215 -21.23 25.94 12.86
N VAL A 216 -21.48 24.77 13.46
CA VAL A 216 -21.30 24.53 14.89
C VAL A 216 -20.08 23.66 15.12
N ILE A 217 -19.10 24.18 15.86
CA ILE A 217 -17.91 23.42 16.26
C ILE A 217 -18.01 22.92 17.70
N TYR A 218 -17.83 21.62 17.88
CA TYR A 218 -17.70 20.98 19.19
C TYR A 218 -16.21 20.88 19.54
N LYS A 219 -15.67 21.90 20.21
CA LYS A 219 -14.23 21.99 20.52
C LYS A 219 -13.75 20.90 21.47
N ASP A 220 -14.60 20.53 22.43
CA ASP A 220 -14.31 19.47 23.41
C ASP A 220 -14.71 18.11 22.85
N ASN A 221 -14.00 17.67 21.82
CA ASN A 221 -14.17 16.35 21.22
C ASN A 221 -12.88 15.52 21.37
N MET A 222 -13.02 14.20 21.34
CA MET A 222 -11.89 13.28 21.38
C MET A 222 -12.20 12.07 20.52
N SER A 223 -11.21 11.61 19.75
CA SER A 223 -11.34 10.37 18.99
C SER A 223 -11.50 9.18 19.94
N VAL A 224 -12.36 8.24 19.56
CA VAL A 224 -12.59 6.97 20.27
C VAL A 224 -11.40 6.00 20.17
N GLY A 225 -10.44 6.27 19.29
CA GLY A 225 -9.24 5.45 19.11
C GLY A 225 -8.20 6.09 18.19
N GLY A 226 -7.03 5.46 18.07
CA GLY A 226 -5.92 5.93 17.22
C GLY A 226 -5.87 5.31 15.83
N ARG A 227 -6.86 4.48 15.45
CA ARG A 227 -6.89 3.78 14.16
C ARG A 227 -8.29 3.78 13.56
N THR A 228 -8.35 4.03 12.27
CA THR A 228 -9.57 4.13 11.45
C THR A 228 -10.45 2.88 11.56
N VAL A 229 -9.85 1.68 11.60
CA VAL A 229 -10.55 0.40 11.77
C VAL A 229 -11.35 0.28 13.08
N LEU A 230 -10.95 1.02 14.12
CA LEU A 230 -11.65 1.05 15.41
C LEU A 230 -12.65 2.20 15.48
N CYS A 231 -12.29 3.35 14.92
CA CYS A 231 -13.08 4.58 14.99
C CYS A 231 -14.35 4.51 14.13
N ILE A 232 -14.25 4.01 12.89
CA ILE A 232 -15.38 4.01 11.96
C ILE A 232 -16.57 3.20 12.50
N PRO A 233 -16.40 1.95 12.98
CA PRO A 233 -17.53 1.21 13.55
C PRO A 233 -18.11 1.88 14.81
N ALA A 234 -17.28 2.50 15.64
CA ALA A 234 -17.73 3.23 16.82
C ALA A 234 -18.56 4.49 16.46
N ILE A 235 -18.13 5.26 15.46
CA ILE A 235 -18.88 6.42 14.96
C ILE A 235 -20.25 6.00 14.44
N PHE A 236 -20.32 4.88 13.73
CA PHE A 236 -21.55 4.39 13.12
C PHE A 236 -22.50 3.71 14.11
N SER A 237 -21.98 3.07 15.16
CA SER A 237 -22.78 2.23 16.06
C SER A 237 -22.89 2.75 17.50
N GLY A 238 -22.03 3.67 17.92
CA GLY A 238 -21.83 4.05 19.31
C GLY A 238 -21.17 2.97 20.19
N LYS A 239 -20.86 1.78 19.66
CA LYS A 239 -20.20 0.70 20.40
C LYS A 239 -18.70 0.89 20.35
N LEU A 240 -18.03 0.88 21.51
CA LEU A 240 -16.56 0.95 21.59
C LEU A 240 -15.93 -0.44 21.47
N PHE A 241 -14.70 -0.48 20.97
CA PHE A 241 -13.87 -1.68 21.00
C PHE A 241 -13.31 -1.90 22.40
N ASP A 242 -13.56 -3.07 22.99
CA ASP A 242 -13.18 -3.42 24.36
C ASP A 242 -12.03 -4.44 24.45
N GLY A 243 -11.52 -4.91 23.30
CA GLY A 243 -10.45 -5.91 23.23
C GLY A 243 -10.87 -7.35 23.50
N THR A 244 -12.16 -7.63 23.70
CA THR A 244 -12.67 -8.99 23.98
C THR A 244 -12.79 -9.88 22.74
N GLN A 245 -12.79 -9.26 21.56
CA GLN A 245 -12.93 -9.89 20.25
C GLN A 245 -11.84 -9.39 19.30
N THR A 246 -11.68 -10.02 18.15
CA THR A 246 -10.76 -9.50 17.11
C THR A 246 -11.30 -8.21 16.51
N GLU A 247 -10.43 -7.37 15.94
CA GLU A 247 -10.83 -6.11 15.29
C GLU A 247 -11.82 -6.34 14.14
N SER A 248 -11.66 -7.43 13.38
CA SER A 248 -12.58 -7.77 12.28
C SER A 248 -13.94 -8.25 12.77
N GLU A 249 -14.01 -8.99 13.89
CA GLU A 249 -15.29 -9.37 14.52
C GLU A 249 -15.99 -8.13 15.05
N TYR A 250 -15.27 -7.27 15.76
CA TYR A 250 -15.81 -6.00 16.24
C TYR A 250 -16.37 -5.14 15.12
N PHE A 251 -15.60 -4.94 14.04
CA PHE A 251 -16.04 -4.13 12.91
C PHE A 251 -17.37 -4.64 12.35
N ARG A 252 -17.45 -5.94 12.08
CA ARG A 252 -18.65 -6.59 11.54
C ARG A 252 -19.85 -6.43 12.46
N ASP A 253 -19.67 -6.70 13.74
CA ASP A 253 -20.75 -6.69 14.73
C ASP A 253 -21.28 -5.28 14.99
N ALA A 254 -20.37 -4.30 15.13
CA ALA A 254 -20.72 -2.90 15.30
C ALA A 254 -21.44 -2.35 14.06
N MET A 255 -20.96 -2.67 12.86
CA MET A 255 -21.58 -2.19 11.63
C MET A 255 -22.95 -2.81 11.35
N ASN A 256 -23.21 -4.05 11.76
CA ASN A 256 -24.53 -4.68 11.59
C ASN A 256 -25.69 -3.96 12.30
N ASN A 257 -25.42 -3.20 13.36
CA ASN A 257 -26.43 -2.48 14.15
C ASN A 257 -26.27 -0.96 14.13
N SER A 258 -25.57 -0.42 13.15
CA SER A 258 -25.26 1.00 13.07
C SER A 258 -26.38 1.85 12.44
N PHE A 259 -26.32 3.17 12.64
CA PHE A 259 -27.41 4.08 12.27
C PHE A 259 -27.73 4.08 10.76
N HIS A 260 -26.74 3.85 9.88
CA HIS A 260 -26.99 3.82 8.44
C HIS A 260 -27.95 2.68 8.03
N ASN A 261 -27.96 1.56 8.77
CA ASN A 261 -28.93 0.48 8.59
C ASN A 261 -30.35 0.93 8.95
N VAL A 262 -30.48 1.79 9.96
CA VAL A 262 -31.77 2.38 10.36
C VAL A 262 -32.27 3.31 9.26
N LEU A 263 -31.40 4.16 8.70
CA LEU A 263 -31.72 5.03 7.57
C LEU A 263 -32.20 4.22 6.36
N PHE A 264 -31.44 3.18 5.97
CA PHE A 264 -31.80 2.32 4.84
C PHE A 264 -33.17 1.65 5.03
N ARG A 265 -33.48 1.15 6.22
CA ARG A 265 -34.80 0.54 6.54
C ARG A 265 -35.95 1.54 6.53
N ASN A 266 -35.67 2.83 6.69
CA ASN A 266 -36.64 3.92 6.64
C ASN A 266 -36.65 4.62 5.26
N ASN A 267 -36.27 3.90 4.20
CA ASN A 267 -36.31 4.35 2.81
C ASN A 267 -35.43 5.57 2.49
N TYR A 268 -34.35 5.78 3.25
CA TYR A 268 -33.31 6.72 2.84
C TYR A 268 -32.50 6.12 1.68
N ILE A 269 -32.11 6.96 0.74
CA ILE A 269 -31.03 6.65 -0.20
C ILE A 269 -29.72 6.71 0.60
N VAL A 270 -29.04 5.56 0.76
CA VAL A 270 -27.80 5.46 1.53
C VAL A 270 -26.62 5.30 0.56
N ASN A 271 -25.89 6.40 0.38
CA ASN A 271 -24.73 6.52 -0.48
C ASN A 271 -23.45 6.44 0.37
N LEU A 272 -22.61 5.44 0.13
CA LEU A 272 -21.40 5.20 0.92
C LEU A 272 -20.15 5.31 0.03
N MET A 273 -19.27 6.26 0.35
CA MET A 273 -18.03 6.51 -0.38
C MET A 273 -16.81 6.43 0.55
N PRO A 274 -16.45 5.23 1.05
CA PRO A 274 -15.32 5.09 1.98
C PRO A 274 -13.97 4.94 1.27
N HIS A 275 -12.91 5.55 1.81
CA HIS A 275 -11.55 5.24 1.36
C HIS A 275 -10.99 3.91 1.91
N ILE A 276 -11.61 3.38 2.97
CA ILE A 276 -11.28 2.05 3.54
C ILE A 276 -12.29 1.00 3.08
N THR A 277 -11.87 -0.26 3.06
CA THR A 277 -12.82 -1.36 2.94
C THR A 277 -13.70 -1.42 4.19
N MET A 278 -15.01 -1.36 4.00
CA MET A 278 -15.99 -1.49 5.08
C MET A 278 -16.81 -2.76 4.91
N GLN A 279 -16.92 -3.57 5.96
CA GLN A 279 -17.80 -4.75 5.98
C GLN A 279 -19.25 -4.32 6.25
N ILE A 280 -19.95 -3.87 5.20
CA ILE A 280 -21.31 -3.30 5.28
C ILE A 280 -22.31 -4.13 4.48
N THR A 281 -23.54 -4.24 4.98
CA THR A 281 -24.58 -5.07 4.36
C THR A 281 -25.80 -4.30 3.84
N ARG A 282 -25.99 -3.02 4.18
CA ARG A 282 -27.17 -2.24 3.73
C ARG A 282 -26.79 -0.86 3.23
N TYR A 283 -26.91 -0.68 1.93
CA TYR A 283 -26.71 0.60 1.24
C TYR A 283 -27.50 0.60 -0.05
N THR A 284 -27.77 1.79 -0.59
CA THR A 284 -28.33 1.95 -1.93
C THR A 284 -27.20 1.93 -2.96
N ASN A 285 -26.17 2.75 -2.74
CA ASN A 285 -24.99 2.82 -3.60
C ASN A 285 -23.71 2.80 -2.76
N HIS A 286 -22.65 2.18 -3.29
CA HIS A 286 -21.35 2.10 -2.65
C HIS A 286 -20.23 2.32 -3.68
N PHE A 287 -19.21 3.09 -3.30
CA PHE A 287 -18.01 3.31 -4.12
C PHE A 287 -16.78 3.45 -3.26
N SER A 288 -15.75 2.63 -3.49
CA SER A 288 -14.50 2.72 -2.75
C SER A 288 -13.63 3.85 -3.29
N VAL A 289 -13.30 4.82 -2.43
CA VAL A 289 -12.48 5.98 -2.76
C VAL A 289 -11.00 5.59 -2.74
N ARG A 290 -10.51 5.06 -3.85
CA ARG A 290 -9.16 4.48 -3.96
C ARG A 290 -8.06 5.53 -3.97
N SER A 291 -6.87 5.11 -3.53
CA SER A 291 -5.61 5.87 -3.63
C SER A 291 -5.19 6.18 -5.07
N THR A 292 -5.80 5.51 -6.05
CA THR A 292 -5.53 5.69 -7.49
C THR A 292 -6.74 6.20 -8.27
N TYR A 293 -7.64 6.96 -7.63
CA TYR A 293 -8.80 7.54 -8.33
C TYR A 293 -8.40 8.28 -9.63
N ALA A 294 -9.20 8.12 -10.68
CA ALA A 294 -8.95 8.64 -12.03
C ALA A 294 -7.57 8.26 -12.63
N THR A 295 -6.91 7.22 -12.11
CA THR A 295 -5.64 6.72 -12.68
C THR A 295 -5.92 5.66 -13.74
N PRO A 296 -5.39 5.82 -14.97
CA PRO A 296 -5.54 4.81 -16.01
C PRO A 296 -5.05 3.43 -15.54
N ARG A 297 -5.79 2.37 -15.91
CA ARG A 297 -5.50 0.99 -15.47
C ARG A 297 -4.05 0.58 -15.66
N ARG A 298 -3.45 0.92 -16.81
CA ARG A 298 -2.05 0.60 -17.11
C ARG A 298 -1.09 1.26 -16.12
N THR A 299 -1.31 2.54 -15.81
CA THR A 299 -0.51 3.31 -14.86
C THR A 299 -0.67 2.76 -13.45
N ARG A 300 -1.91 2.43 -13.05
CA ARG A 300 -2.22 1.80 -11.77
C ARG A 300 -1.47 0.47 -11.59
N ILE A 301 -1.60 -0.46 -12.53
CA ILE A 301 -0.91 -1.75 -12.48
C ILE A 301 0.62 -1.56 -12.41
N TRP A 302 1.16 -0.63 -13.19
CA TRP A 302 2.60 -0.31 -13.16
C TRP A 302 3.05 0.21 -11.79
N ARG A 303 2.32 1.17 -11.20
CA ARG A 303 2.62 1.71 -9.87
C ARG A 303 2.57 0.64 -8.78
N THR A 304 1.48 -0.12 -8.72
CA THR A 304 1.29 -1.19 -7.74
C THR A 304 2.38 -2.25 -7.88
N THR A 305 2.74 -2.63 -9.11
CA THR A 305 3.82 -3.59 -9.39
C THR A 305 5.17 -3.07 -8.89
N SER A 306 5.53 -1.83 -9.26
CA SER A 306 6.81 -1.24 -8.88
C SER A 306 6.93 -1.07 -7.37
N PHE A 307 5.87 -0.61 -6.71
CA PHE A 307 5.82 -0.49 -5.25
C PHE A 307 5.97 -1.85 -4.57
N LEU A 308 5.26 -2.87 -5.06
CA LEU A 308 5.37 -4.23 -4.51
C LEU A 308 6.79 -4.80 -4.66
N ILE A 309 7.49 -4.49 -5.75
CA ILE A 309 8.91 -4.82 -5.91
C ILE A 309 9.79 -4.03 -4.92
N ASP A 310 9.54 -2.75 -4.69
CA ASP A 310 10.26 -1.96 -3.68
C ASP A 310 10.09 -2.55 -2.27
N VAL A 311 8.87 -2.89 -1.87
CA VAL A 311 8.61 -3.51 -0.56
C VAL A 311 9.24 -4.92 -0.48
N SER A 312 9.23 -5.68 -1.57
CA SER A 312 9.94 -6.97 -1.67
C SER A 312 11.45 -6.81 -1.48
N MET A 313 12.07 -5.85 -2.16
CA MET A 313 13.49 -5.52 -1.97
C MET A 313 13.75 -5.05 -0.53
N PHE A 314 12.96 -4.10 -0.02
CA PHE A 314 13.08 -3.60 1.34
C PHE A 314 13.06 -4.75 2.36
N ARG A 315 12.15 -5.72 2.19
CA ARG A 315 12.06 -6.88 3.07
C ARG A 315 13.32 -7.75 3.03
N GLN A 316 13.91 -7.94 1.85
CA GLN A 316 14.98 -8.91 1.60
C GLN A 316 16.41 -8.36 1.72
N VAL A 317 16.62 -7.04 1.70
CA VAL A 317 17.96 -6.43 1.88
C VAL A 317 18.32 -6.27 3.37
N PRO A 318 19.62 -6.22 3.74
CA PRO A 318 20.03 -6.02 5.12
C PRO A 318 19.65 -4.61 5.59
N HIS A 319 19.43 -4.43 6.90
CA HIS A 319 18.99 -3.17 7.50
C HIS A 319 19.57 -1.89 6.88
N PHE A 320 20.89 -1.76 6.78
CA PHE A 320 21.52 -0.54 6.29
C PHE A 320 21.25 -0.23 4.81
N ALA A 321 20.91 -1.26 4.01
CA ALA A 321 20.48 -1.08 2.62
C ALA A 321 18.98 -0.76 2.51
N LYS A 322 18.17 -1.03 3.54
CA LYS A 322 16.72 -0.77 3.52
C LYS A 322 16.43 0.73 3.37
N ARG A 323 17.21 1.60 4.01
CA ARG A 323 17.04 3.06 3.89
C ARG A 323 17.22 3.55 2.46
N PHE A 324 18.12 2.92 1.70
CA PHE A 324 18.28 3.24 0.29
C PHE A 324 17.01 2.90 -0.50
N ILE A 325 16.40 1.72 -0.28
CA ILE A 325 15.16 1.30 -0.96
C ILE A 325 13.95 2.14 -0.53
N TYR A 326 13.82 2.40 0.77
CA TYR A 326 12.72 3.17 1.35
C TYR A 326 12.68 4.62 0.87
N ASN A 327 13.85 5.25 0.72
CA ASN A 327 13.99 6.58 0.12
C ASN A 327 13.04 7.63 0.75
N ASP A 328 12.93 7.60 2.08
CA ASP A 328 12.08 8.47 2.89
C ASP A 328 10.62 8.51 2.35
N GLU A 329 9.95 7.36 2.35
CA GLU A 329 8.57 7.12 1.84
C GLU A 329 8.36 7.30 0.32
N ASN A 330 9.36 7.76 -0.43
CA ASN A 330 9.22 7.88 -1.89
C ASN A 330 9.39 6.54 -2.60
N TRP A 331 10.06 5.59 -1.95
CA TRP A 331 10.51 4.33 -2.54
C TRP A 331 11.39 4.57 -3.80
N ARG A 332 11.95 3.53 -4.41
CA ARG A 332 12.96 3.70 -5.48
C ARG A 332 12.41 3.44 -6.86
N LEU A 333 11.68 2.35 -7.03
CA LEU A 333 11.15 1.95 -8.31
C LEU A 333 9.79 2.59 -8.57
N SER A 334 8.91 2.66 -7.56
CA SER A 334 7.60 3.30 -7.71
C SER A 334 7.71 4.81 -7.90
N SER A 335 8.77 5.46 -7.41
CA SER A 335 9.03 6.89 -7.65
C SER A 335 9.24 7.22 -9.14
N LEU A 336 9.63 6.24 -9.96
CA LEU A 336 9.78 6.40 -11.40
C LEU A 336 8.43 6.37 -12.15
N ALA A 337 7.34 6.05 -11.43
CA ALA A 337 5.98 5.94 -11.95
C ALA A 337 5.06 7.09 -11.47
N SER A 338 5.62 8.14 -10.88
CA SER A 338 4.93 9.12 -10.01
C SER A 338 4.29 10.31 -10.72
N ASP A 339 3.99 10.22 -12.02
CA ASP A 339 3.30 11.30 -12.74
C ASP A 339 1.90 10.85 -13.22
N PRO A 340 0.78 11.48 -12.78
CA PRO A 340 0.69 12.48 -11.69
C PRO A 340 1.05 11.88 -10.31
N PRO A 341 1.26 12.69 -9.25
CA PRO A 341 1.69 12.22 -7.93
C PRO A 341 0.88 11.00 -7.46
N SER A 342 1.53 9.91 -7.09
CA SER A 342 0.87 8.65 -6.71
C SER A 342 0.35 8.63 -5.27
N HIS A 343 0.15 9.81 -4.68
CA HIS A 343 -0.23 9.96 -3.29
C HIS A 343 -1.74 10.10 -3.19
N ALA A 344 -2.33 9.36 -2.25
CA ALA A 344 -3.77 9.30 -2.09
C ALA A 344 -4.40 10.68 -1.86
N SER A 345 -3.68 11.65 -1.29
CA SER A 345 -4.21 13.00 -1.09
C SER A 345 -4.64 13.70 -2.38
N PHE A 346 -3.83 13.65 -3.43
CA PHE A 346 -4.19 14.23 -4.72
C PHE A 346 -5.33 13.48 -5.40
N HIS A 347 -5.31 12.15 -5.34
CA HIS A 347 -6.35 11.32 -5.95
C HIS A 347 -7.71 11.49 -5.26
N GLN A 348 -7.72 11.61 -3.93
CA GLN A 348 -8.96 11.79 -3.17
C GLN A 348 -9.48 13.24 -3.21
N LYS A 349 -8.59 14.24 -3.32
CA LYS A 349 -8.99 15.62 -3.63
C LYS A 349 -9.65 15.68 -5.01
N ALA A 350 -9.07 15.02 -6.02
CA ALA A 350 -9.67 14.92 -7.36
C ALA A 350 -11.02 14.18 -7.36
N PHE A 351 -11.16 13.09 -6.59
CA PHE A 351 -12.44 12.43 -6.36
C PHE A 351 -13.48 13.39 -5.79
N PHE A 352 -13.14 14.11 -4.73
CA PHE A 352 -14.09 14.98 -4.04
C PHE A 352 -14.50 16.18 -4.92
N SER A 353 -13.58 16.73 -5.70
CA SER A 353 -13.90 17.75 -6.71
C SER A 353 -14.82 17.23 -7.81
N ASP A 354 -14.57 16.03 -8.36
CA ASP A 354 -15.46 15.42 -9.37
C ASP A 354 -16.86 15.14 -8.78
N TYR A 355 -16.91 14.59 -7.56
CA TYR A 355 -18.14 14.34 -6.83
C TYR A 355 -18.98 15.62 -6.67
N ILE A 356 -18.40 16.70 -6.13
CA ILE A 356 -19.08 17.99 -5.94
C ILE A 356 -19.56 18.56 -7.29
N SER A 357 -18.72 18.50 -8.33
CA SER A 357 -19.03 19.10 -9.63
C SER A 357 -20.24 18.48 -10.35
N ARG A 358 -20.66 17.30 -9.90
CA ARG A 358 -21.71 16.49 -10.52
C ARG A 358 -22.94 16.32 -9.66
N LEU A 359 -23.00 16.98 -8.49
CA LEU A 359 -24.15 16.93 -7.61
C LEU A 359 -25.40 17.48 -8.30
N GLU A 360 -26.49 16.72 -8.27
CA GLU A 360 -27.74 17.10 -8.91
C GLU A 360 -28.94 16.64 -8.07
N ALA A 361 -29.91 17.52 -7.81
CA ALA A 361 -31.11 17.16 -7.05
C ALA A 361 -32.15 16.44 -7.93
N VAL A 362 -32.28 15.12 -7.72
CA VAL A 362 -33.08 14.24 -8.59
C VAL A 362 -34.28 13.64 -7.84
N HIS A 363 -34.05 13.05 -6.68
CA HIS A 363 -35.03 12.19 -5.98
C HIS A 363 -35.86 12.94 -4.95
N SER A 364 -36.95 12.35 -4.48
CA SER A 364 -37.81 12.94 -3.44
C SER A 364 -37.52 12.38 -2.04
N GLU A 365 -37.04 11.13 -2.01
CA GLU A 365 -36.63 10.36 -0.85
C GLU A 365 -35.46 11.05 -0.16
N PRO A 366 -35.41 11.06 1.18
CA PRO A 366 -34.29 11.64 1.89
C PRO A 366 -33.00 10.85 1.59
N ALA A 367 -31.87 11.55 1.49
CA ALA A 367 -30.59 10.97 1.11
C ALA A 367 -29.53 11.17 2.20
N TYR A 368 -28.75 10.13 2.46
CA TYR A 368 -27.58 10.15 3.33
C TYR A 368 -26.34 9.84 2.51
N HIS A 369 -25.37 10.75 2.53
CA HIS A 369 -24.11 10.65 1.82
C HIS A 369 -22.97 10.58 2.83
N PHE A 370 -22.35 9.41 2.93
CA PHE A 370 -21.12 9.22 3.69
C PHE A 370 -19.91 9.35 2.77
N VAL A 371 -19.01 10.27 3.08
CA VAL A 371 -17.75 10.47 2.36
C VAL A 371 -16.61 10.37 3.35
N HIS A 372 -15.65 9.49 3.08
CA HIS A 372 -14.49 9.34 3.97
C HIS A 372 -13.21 9.55 3.16
N LEU A 373 -12.53 10.65 3.44
CA LEU A 373 -11.31 11.09 2.80
C LEU A 373 -10.13 10.88 3.73
N MET A 374 -8.96 10.62 3.14
CA MET A 374 -7.70 10.35 3.82
C MET A 374 -6.96 11.63 4.21
N PRO A 375 -6.94 12.73 3.42
CA PRO A 375 -6.27 13.95 3.86
C PRO A 375 -6.93 14.59 5.09
N PRO A 376 -6.16 15.19 6.01
CA PRO A 376 -4.69 15.24 6.05
C PRO A 376 -4.09 14.02 6.78
N HIS A 377 -3.54 13.07 6.02
CA HIS A 377 -2.84 11.89 6.56
C HIS A 377 -1.43 11.80 5.96
N PRO A 378 -0.40 11.41 6.74
CA PRO A 378 0.93 11.21 6.22
C PRO A 378 1.00 10.08 5.15
N PRO A 379 2.01 10.06 4.26
CA PRO A 379 3.11 11.01 4.18
C PRO A 379 2.64 12.36 3.64
N PHE A 380 3.15 13.45 4.21
CA PHE A 380 2.83 14.79 3.72
C PHE A 380 3.63 15.07 2.46
N VAL A 381 2.95 15.56 1.43
CA VAL A 381 3.49 15.70 0.08
C VAL A 381 3.08 17.00 -0.57
N THR A 382 2.30 17.81 0.14
CA THR A 382 1.71 19.05 -0.37
C THR A 382 2.47 20.27 0.17
N THR A 383 2.78 21.21 -0.72
CA THR A 383 3.28 22.54 -0.39
C THR A 383 2.12 23.46 0.00
N ALA A 384 2.42 24.62 0.59
CA ALA A 384 1.42 25.59 1.04
C ALA A 384 0.46 26.05 -0.06
N ASP A 385 0.87 26.03 -1.33
CA ASP A 385 0.05 26.37 -2.50
C ASP A 385 -0.72 25.17 -3.09
N GLY A 386 -0.83 24.06 -2.35
CA GLY A 386 -1.61 22.89 -2.75
C GLY A 386 -0.95 22.01 -3.81
N LYS A 387 0.34 22.23 -4.12
CA LYS A 387 1.08 21.48 -5.15
C LYS A 387 1.87 20.32 -4.56
N TYR A 388 2.21 19.35 -5.41
CA TYR A 388 3.10 18.28 -5.02
C TYR A 388 4.53 18.79 -4.81
N ALA A 389 5.10 18.50 -3.64
CA ALA A 389 6.45 18.87 -3.26
C ALA A 389 7.56 18.07 -3.98
N GLY A 390 7.20 17.15 -4.88
CA GLY A 390 8.13 16.27 -5.58
C GLY A 390 8.62 15.09 -4.74
N ARG A 391 8.31 15.06 -3.45
CA ARG A 391 8.69 14.03 -2.49
C ARG A 391 7.83 14.09 -1.23
N ALA A 392 7.86 13.01 -0.43
CA ALA A 392 7.42 13.05 0.95
C ALA A 392 8.25 14.06 1.78
N LEU A 393 7.56 14.80 2.62
CA LEU A 393 8.08 15.83 3.51
C LEU A 393 8.18 15.31 4.95
N PRO A 394 9.07 15.89 5.78
CA PRO A 394 9.15 15.53 7.20
C PRO A 394 7.81 15.70 7.91
N ASN A 395 7.53 14.82 8.88
CA ASN A 395 6.33 14.90 9.71
C ASN A 395 6.46 16.06 10.72
N THR A 396 6.13 17.27 10.27
CA THR A 396 6.11 18.50 11.06
C THR A 396 4.72 19.11 11.00
N ARG A 397 4.40 19.96 11.99
CA ARG A 397 3.12 20.67 12.05
C ARG A 397 2.85 21.50 10.79
N ASP A 398 3.88 22.17 10.26
CA ASP A 398 3.73 22.99 9.04
C ASP A 398 3.37 22.15 7.81
N ASN A 399 4.01 20.99 7.63
CA ASN A 399 3.71 20.10 6.51
C ASN A 399 2.35 19.43 6.66
N TYR A 400 1.96 19.09 7.89
CA TYR A 400 0.60 18.63 8.19
C TYR A 400 -0.46 19.69 7.82
N LYS A 401 -0.24 20.95 8.22
CA LYS A 401 -1.13 22.07 7.88
C LYS A 401 -1.19 22.30 6.36
N ASN A 402 -0.08 22.18 5.65
CA ASN A 402 -0.06 22.28 4.19
C ASN A 402 -0.84 21.15 3.51
N GLU A 403 -0.80 19.93 4.05
CA GLU A 403 -1.61 18.81 3.55
C GLU A 403 -3.11 18.99 3.84
N ALA A 404 -3.45 19.74 4.89
CA ALA A 404 -4.82 20.03 5.30
C ALA A 404 -5.50 21.17 4.50
N ARG A 405 -4.72 22.00 3.79
CA ARG A 405 -5.24 23.03 2.86
C ARG A 405 -5.74 22.41 1.54
#